data_AF-A0A7C9RLH2-F1
#
_entry.id   AF-A0A7C9RLH2-F1
#
_cell.length_a   1.000
_cell.length_b   1.000
_cell.length_c   1.000
_cell.angle_alpha   90.00
_cell.angle_beta   90.00
_cell.angle_gamma   90.00
#
_symmetry.space_group_name_H-M   'P 1'
#
loop_
_entity.id
_entity.type
_entity.pdbx_description
1 polymer ?
#
loop_
_entity_poly.entity_id
_entity_poly.type
_entity_poly.pdbx_seq_one_letter_code
_entity_poly.pdbx_strand_id
1 'polypeptide(L)' 'GMEYEVFNGGKGFMRKDDHQFFQPIYIAQFGELKNKEPFDEEKTGWGWKGVAKIDADKTVLPTTCKMTRP' A
#
# COMPACT_ATOMS: atom_id res chain seq x y z
N GLY A 1 -9.48 -17.17 -2.30
CA GLY A 1 -9.71 -15.74 -2.05
C GLY A 1 -9.76 -15.57 -0.56
N MET A 2 -9.12 -14.55 -0.05
CA MET A 2 -8.87 -14.35 1.39
C MET A 2 -9.06 -12.86 1.68
N GLU A 3 -9.57 -12.51 2.85
CA GLU A 3 -9.57 -11.15 3.37
C GLU A 3 -8.72 -11.11 4.64
N TYR A 4 -8.03 -10.00 4.88
CA TYR A 4 -7.17 -9.81 6.04
C TYR A 4 -7.02 -8.33 6.41
N GLU A 5 -6.84 -8.04 7.70
CA GLU A 5 -6.47 -6.69 8.16
C GLU A 5 -4.97 -6.48 7.97
N VAL A 6 -4.58 -5.52 7.15
CA VAL A 6 -3.17 -5.34 6.78
C VAL A 6 -2.39 -4.53 7.82
N PHE A 7 -1.08 -4.79 7.90
CA PHE A 7 -0.19 -4.22 8.90
C PHE A 7 -0.25 -2.69 8.99
N ASN A 8 -0.25 -2.00 7.84
CA ASN A 8 -0.30 -0.53 7.77
C ASN A 8 -1.72 0.05 7.93
N GLY A 9 -2.68 -0.76 8.40
CA GLY A 9 -4.07 -0.38 8.59
C GLY A 9 -4.92 -0.49 7.33
N GLY A 10 -6.17 -0.92 7.51
CA GLY A 10 -7.14 -1.17 6.46
C GLY A 10 -7.34 -2.65 6.14
N LYS A 11 -8.17 -2.94 5.15
CA LYS A 11 -8.46 -4.30 4.70
C LYS A 11 -7.73 -4.60 3.39
N GLY A 12 -7.11 -5.77 3.31
CA GLY A 12 -6.57 -6.34 2.09
C GLY A 12 -7.32 -7.61 1.70
N PHE A 13 -7.27 -7.96 0.42
CA PHE A 13 -7.90 -9.18 -0.09
C PHE A 13 -7.07 -9.84 -1.20
N MET A 14 -7.13 -11.16 -1.25
CA MET A 14 -6.51 -11.99 -2.28
C MET A 14 -7.55 -12.35 -3.36
N ARG A 15 -7.35 -11.89 -4.59
CA ARG A 15 -8.22 -12.24 -5.72
C ARG A 15 -8.11 -13.73 -6.05
N LYS A 16 -9.25 -14.38 -6.27
CA LYS A 16 -9.33 -15.82 -6.56
C LYS A 16 -8.74 -16.17 -7.92
N ASP A 17 -8.88 -15.30 -8.90
CA ASP A 17 -8.61 -15.60 -10.31
C ASP A 17 -7.12 -15.79 -10.61
N ASP A 18 -6.25 -15.04 -9.92
CA ASP A 18 -4.82 -14.99 -10.20
C ASP A 18 -3.93 -14.88 -8.95
N HIS A 19 -4.52 -14.94 -7.75
CA HIS A 19 -3.80 -14.81 -6.48
C HIS A 19 -2.99 -13.50 -6.37
N GLN A 20 -3.47 -12.42 -7.01
CA GLN A 20 -2.99 -11.08 -6.71
C GLN A 20 -3.58 -10.62 -5.36
N PHE A 21 -2.70 -10.17 -4.46
CA PHE A 21 -3.12 -9.50 -3.23
C PHE A 21 -3.30 -8.01 -3.46
N PHE A 22 -4.39 -7.47 -2.94
CA PHE A 22 -4.75 -6.06 -2.99
C PHE A 22 -4.79 -5.53 -1.56
N GLN A 23 -4.18 -4.36 -1.35
CA GLN A 23 -4.17 -3.63 -0.08
C GLN A 23 -4.07 -2.13 -0.36
N PRO A 24 -4.42 -1.27 0.61
CA PRO A 24 -4.24 0.16 0.44
C PRO A 24 -2.78 0.52 0.13
N ILE A 25 -2.58 1.44 -0.82
CA ILE A 25 -1.27 1.98 -1.16
C ILE A 25 -1.11 3.33 -0.49
N TYR A 26 -0.02 3.51 0.24
CA TYR A 26 0.35 4.77 0.86
C TYR A 26 1.51 5.39 0.08
N ILE A 27 1.34 6.63 -0.37
CA ILE A 27 2.38 7.37 -1.08
C ILE A 27 3.08 8.27 -0.07
N ALA A 28 4.40 8.11 0.03
CA ALA A 28 5.26 8.97 0.82
C ALA A 28 6.17 9.79 -0.10
N GLN A 29 6.38 11.04 0.27
CA GLN A 29 7.34 11.93 -0.36
C GLN A 29 8.53 12.10 0.59
N PHE A 30 9.74 11.97 0.05
CA PHE A 30 10.96 12.33 0.75
C PHE A 30 11.28 13.81 0.49
N GLY A 31 11.60 14.56 1.55
CA GLY A 31 11.90 15.99 1.44
C GLY A 31 12.29 16.61 2.76
N GLU A 32 12.49 17.92 2.75
CA GLU A 32 12.73 18.70 3.98
C GLU A 32 11.63 18.45 5.01
N LEU A 33 12.04 18.15 6.24
CA LEU A 33 11.15 17.99 7.37
C LEU A 33 10.49 19.33 7.67
N LYS A 34 9.18 19.28 7.89
CA LYS A 34 8.47 20.38 8.52
C LYS A 34 8.29 20.01 9.98
N ASN A 35 7.82 20.97 10.79
CA ASN A 35 7.71 20.78 12.24
C ASN A 35 6.72 19.67 12.68
N LYS A 36 6.10 18.91 11.77
CA LYS A 36 5.07 17.90 12.06
C LYS A 36 5.53 16.47 11.79
N GLU A 37 6.61 16.27 11.06
CA GLU A 37 7.11 14.94 10.70
C GLU A 37 8.03 14.40 11.83
N PRO A 38 7.75 13.22 12.39
CA PRO A 38 8.37 12.76 13.63
C PRO A 38 9.75 12.08 13.47
N PHE A 39 10.18 11.79 12.24
CA PHE A 39 11.37 10.96 11.99
C PHE A 39 12.38 11.68 11.07
N ASP A 40 13.61 11.81 11.55
CA ASP A 40 14.82 12.23 10.82
C ASP A 40 15.90 11.15 11.02
N GLU A 41 15.84 10.09 10.22
CA GLU A 41 16.68 8.90 10.43
C GLU A 41 18.17 9.17 10.17
N GLU A 42 18.48 10.09 9.26
CA GLU A 42 19.84 10.40 8.81
C GLU A 42 20.41 11.70 9.39
N LYS A 43 19.63 12.42 10.21
CA LYS A 43 20.00 13.72 10.81
C LYS A 43 20.34 14.80 9.79
N THR A 44 19.66 14.77 8.65
CA THR A 44 19.87 15.71 7.55
C THR A 44 18.82 16.83 7.55
N GLY A 45 17.82 16.74 8.43
CA GLY A 45 16.63 17.58 8.36
C GLY A 45 15.66 17.14 7.25
N TRP A 46 15.82 15.94 6.69
CA TRP A 46 14.95 15.37 5.65
C TRP A 46 14.30 14.08 6.13
N GLY A 47 13.10 13.80 5.65
CA GLY A 47 12.40 12.57 6.00
C GLY A 47 11.18 12.31 5.15
N TRP A 48 10.44 11.27 5.53
CA TRP A 48 9.27 10.79 4.79
C TRP A 48 7.98 11.44 5.28
N LYS A 49 7.19 11.92 4.33
CA LYS A 49 5.86 12.49 4.57
C LYS A 49 4.81 11.73 3.77
N GLY A 50 3.77 11.23 4.43
CA GLY A 50 2.59 10.70 3.75
C GLY A 50 1.86 11.80 2.97
N VAL A 51 1.69 11.62 1.65
CA VAL A 51 1.03 12.59 0.76
C VAL A 51 -0.28 12.08 0.17
N ALA A 52 -0.50 10.77 0.12
CA ALA A 52 -1.76 10.19 -0.32
C ALA A 52 -1.97 8.77 0.22
N LYS A 53 -3.24 8.36 0.26
CA LYS A 53 -3.67 6.97 0.42
C LYS A 53 -4.60 6.63 -0.74
N ILE A 54 -4.38 5.48 -1.36
CA ILE A 54 -5.23 4.91 -2.39
C ILE A 54 -5.84 3.62 -1.83
N ASP A 55 -7.16 3.57 -1.73
CA ASP A 55 -7.86 2.37 -1.24
C ASP A 55 -7.72 1.20 -2.22
N ALA A 56 -7.75 -0.02 -1.67
CA ALA A 56 -7.44 -1.25 -2.41
C ALA A 56 -8.36 -1.50 -3.63
N ASP A 57 -9.62 -1.07 -3.56
CA ASP A 57 -10.59 -1.20 -4.65
C ASP A 57 -10.24 -0.34 -5.87
N LYS A 58 -9.56 0.79 -5.66
CA LYS A 58 -9.15 1.72 -6.73
C LYS A 58 -7.96 1.22 -7.54
N THR A 59 -7.27 0.19 -7.09
CA THR A 59 -6.07 -0.35 -7.73
C THR A 59 -6.31 -1.71 -8.39
N VAL A 60 -7.56 -2.18 -8.42
CA VAL A 60 -7.93 -3.44 -9.05
C VAL A 60 -7.93 -3.30 -10.57
N LEU A 61 -6.99 -3.98 -11.22
CA LEU A 61 -6.90 -4.06 -12.68
C LEU A 61 -7.43 -5.41 -13.19
N PRO A 62 -8.00 -5.48 -14.41
CA PRO A 62 -8.39 -6.75 -15.01
C PRO A 62 -7.19 -7.70 -15.16
N THR A 63 -7.44 -9.01 -15.09
CA THR A 63 -6.41 -10.05 -15.26
C THR A 63 -6.72 -10.93 -16.45
N THR A 64 -5.67 -11.37 -17.13
CA THR A 64 -5.74 -12.35 -18.23
C THR A 64 -5.23 -13.74 -17.80
N CYS A 65 -4.76 -13.87 -16.55
CA CYS A 65 -4.24 -15.12 -16.01
C CYS A 65 -5.35 -16.19 -15.93
N LYS A 66 -5.05 -17.40 -16.40
CA LYS A 66 -5.94 -18.57 -16.30
C LYS A 66 -5.25 -19.62 -15.44
N MET A 67 -5.63 -19.70 -14.17
CA MET A 67 -5.09 -20.69 -13.24
C MET A 67 -5.83 -22.03 -13.35
N THR A 68 -5.08 -23.13 -13.48
CA THR A 68 -5.60 -24.48 -13.26
C THR A 68 -5.98 -24.64 -11.78
N ARG A 69 -7.14 -25.23 -11.51
CA ARG A 69 -7.64 -25.46 -10.15
C ARG A 69 -7.34 -26.90 -9.71
N PRO A 70 -7.05 -27.12 -8.41
CA PRO A 70 -7.05 -28.47 -7.82
C PRO A 70 -8.40 -29.16 -7.96
#